data_AF-X1FA86-F1
#
_entry.id   AF-X1FA86-F1
#
_cell.length_a   1.000
_cell.length_b   1.000
_cell.length_c   1.000
_cell.angle_alpha   90.00
_cell.angle_beta   90.00
_cell.angle_gamma   90.00
#
_symmetry.space_group_name_H-M   'P 1'
#
loop_
_entity.id
_entity.type
_entity.pdbx_description
1 polymer ?
#
loop_
_entity_poly.entity_id
_entity_poly.type
_entity_poly.pdbx_seq_one_letter_code
_entity_poly.pdbx_strand_id
1 'polypeptide(L)' 'MQNRKIFAHITSNLVRRALNIRKHLENNHKDLETKKGLNRTEAKIYRLIKYYKKKKVLAADFKYDPEKIRTLVAR' A
#
# COMPACT_ATOMS: atom_id res chain seq x y z
N MET A 1 -16.88 -15.40 -1.68
CA MET A 1 -15.59 -15.45 -0.94
C MET A 1 -14.34 -15.01 -1.74
N GLN A 2 -14.36 -14.98 -3.09
CA GLN A 2 -13.20 -14.60 -3.92
C GLN A 2 -12.67 -13.16 -3.72
N ASN A 3 -13.57 -12.19 -3.52
CA ASN A 3 -13.24 -10.76 -3.56
C ASN A 3 -12.33 -10.28 -2.42
N ARG A 4 -12.36 -10.94 -1.25
CA ARG A 4 -11.47 -10.61 -0.12
C ARG A 4 -10.02 -11.07 -0.37
N LYS A 5 -9.85 -12.26 -0.97
CA LYS A 5 -8.52 -12.81 -1.31
C LYS A 5 -7.82 -11.98 -2.40
N ILE A 6 -8.57 -11.54 -3.42
CA ILE A 6 -8.04 -10.71 -4.51
C ILE A 6 -7.58 -9.34 -3.99
N PHE A 7 -8.37 -8.70 -3.13
CA PHE A 7 -7.97 -7.45 -2.47
C PHE A 7 -6.69 -7.64 -1.66
N ALA A 8 -6.64 -8.66 -0.80
CA ALA A 8 -5.47 -8.93 0.03
C ALA A 8 -4.21 -9.16 -0.82
N HIS A 9 -4.32 -9.88 -1.94
CA HIS A 9 -3.19 -10.18 -2.81
C HIS A 9 -2.68 -8.95 -3.59
N ILE A 10 -3.57 -8.19 -4.25
CA ILE A 10 -3.19 -7.00 -5.03
C ILE A 10 -2.63 -5.90 -4.11
N THR A 11 -3.26 -5.70 -2.95
CA THR A 11 -2.79 -4.72 -1.97
C THR A 11 -1.45 -5.15 -1.36
N SER A 12 -1.26 -6.43 -1.03
CA SER A 12 0.03 -6.93 -0.49
C SER A 12 1.20 -6.64 -1.43
N ASN A 13 1.05 -6.88 -2.75
CA ASN A 13 2.12 -6.63 -3.72
C ASN A 13 2.49 -5.14 -3.84
N LEU A 14 1.49 -4.25 -3.89
CA LEU A 14 1.72 -2.81 -3.96
C LEU A 14 2.34 -2.27 -2.68
N VAL A 15 1.91 -2.78 -1.53
CA VAL A 15 2.45 -2.37 -0.24
C VAL A 15 3.89 -2.86 -0.09
N ARG A 16 4.21 -4.10 -0.43
CA ARG A 16 5.59 -4.60 -0.40
C ARG A 16 6.51 -3.74 -1.27
N ARG A 17 6.04 -3.33 -2.45
CA ARG A 17 6.77 -2.41 -3.32
C ARG A 17 6.96 -1.04 -2.67
N ALA A 18 5.93 -0.47 -2.04
CA ALA A 18 6.03 0.80 -1.34
C ALA A 18 7.03 0.74 -0.16
N LEU A 19 7.03 -0.35 0.61
CA LEU A 19 7.98 -0.56 1.71
C LEU A 19 9.43 -0.62 1.21
N ASN A 20 9.68 -1.35 0.12
CA ASN A 20 11.01 -1.42 -0.48
C ASN A 20 11.49 -0.04 -0.98
N ILE A 21 10.59 0.73 -1.59
CA ILE A 21 10.91 2.09 -2.06
C ILE A 21 11.21 3.01 -0.87
N ARG A 22 10.45 2.92 0.23
CA ARG A 22 10.74 3.69 1.46
C ARG A 22 12.11 3.36 2.01
N LYS A 23 12.45 2.07 2.14
CA LYS A 23 13.78 1.63 2.58
C LYS A 23 14.90 2.13 1.66
N HIS A 24 14.66 2.18 0.35
CA HIS A 24 15.64 2.75 -0.59
C HIS A 24 15.84 4.26 -0.37
N LEU A 25 14.75 5.00 -0.17
CA LEU A 25 14.76 6.44 0.07
C LEU A 25 15.29 6.82 1.46
N GLU A 26 15.32 5.91 2.43
CA GLU A 26 15.99 6.10 3.73
C GLU A 26 17.49 6.31 3.58
N ASN A 27 18.13 5.68 2.59
CA ASN A 27 19.55 5.89 2.29
C ASN A 27 19.77 6.93 1.18
N ASN A 28 18.78 7.13 0.30
CA ASN A 28 18.88 7.98 -0.89
C ASN A 28 17.83 9.10 -0.89
N HIS A 29 17.86 9.98 0.11
CA HIS A 29 16.84 11.02 0.30
C HIS A 29 16.69 12.01 -0.87
N LYS A 30 17.72 12.17 -1.71
CA LYS A 30 17.72 13.09 -2.86
C LYS A 30 17.15 12.49 -4.15
N ASP A 31 16.79 11.21 -4.16
CA ASP A 31 16.19 10.58 -5.34
C ASP A 31 14.72 10.99 -5.52
N LEU A 32 14.52 12.05 -6.30
CA LEU A 32 13.22 12.61 -6.61
C LEU A 32 12.36 11.70 -7.52
N GLU A 33 12.98 10.96 -8.42
CA GLU A 33 12.25 10.09 -9.36
C GLU A 33 11.66 8.89 -8.61
N THR A 34 12.44 8.28 -7.73
CA THR A 34 11.95 7.20 -6.87
C THR A 34 10.88 7.70 -5.90
N LYS A 35 11.00 8.93 -5.36
CA LYS A 35 9.96 9.56 -4.54
C LYS A 35 8.66 9.77 -5.32
N LYS A 36 8.71 10.20 -6.58
CA LYS A 36 7.51 10.27 -7.45
C LYS A 36 6.90 8.88 -7.66
N GLY A 37 7.73 7.86 -7.84
CA GLY A 37 7.30 6.46 -7.92
C GLY A 37 6.57 5.96 -6.66
N LEU A 38 7.08 6.32 -5.47
CA LEU A 38 6.41 6.04 -4.20
C LEU A 38 5.02 6.67 -4.15
N ASN A 39 4.92 7.95 -4.45
CA ASN A 39 3.65 8.69 -4.42
C ASN A 39 2.61 8.07 -5.36
N ARG A 40 3.00 7.65 -6.57
CA ARG A 40 2.12 6.95 -7.52
C ARG A 40 1.63 5.61 -6.97
N THR A 41 2.52 4.86 -6.32
CA THR A 41 2.20 3.56 -5.71
C THR A 41 1.21 3.72 -4.55
N GLU A 42 1.47 4.66 -3.65
CA GLU A 42 0.59 4.99 -2.53
C GLU A 42 -0.77 5.49 -3.01
N ALA A 43 -0.82 6.37 -4.01
CA ALA A 43 -2.06 6.83 -4.62
C ALA A 43 -2.92 5.67 -5.16
N LYS A 44 -2.30 4.66 -5.76
CA LYS A 44 -3.01 3.45 -6.23
C LYS A 44 -3.59 2.65 -5.06
N ILE A 45 -2.83 2.50 -3.96
CA ILE A 45 -3.31 1.83 -2.75
C ILE A 45 -4.53 2.55 -2.18
N TYR A 46 -4.48 3.88 -2.04
CA TYR A 46 -5.62 4.67 -1.55
C TYR A 46 -6.86 4.53 -2.44
N ARG A 47 -6.70 4.53 -3.77
CA ARG A 47 -7.81 4.32 -4.71
C ARG A 47 -8.44 2.93 -4.54
N LEU A 48 -7.63 1.88 -4.38
CA LEU A 48 -8.13 0.54 -4.13
C LEU A 48 -8.89 0.48 -2.80
N ILE A 49 -8.33 1.03 -1.72
CA ILE A 49 -9.00 1.08 -0.42
C ILE A 49 -10.37 1.77 -0.55
N LYS A 50 -10.43 2.93 -1.20
CA LYS A 50 -11.70 3.65 -1.45
C LYS A 50 -12.69 2.79 -2.23
N TYR A 51 -12.24 2.10 -3.27
CA TYR A 51 -13.07 1.21 -4.08
C TYR A 51 -13.64 0.05 -3.26
N TYR A 52 -12.80 -0.62 -2.46
CA TYR A 52 -13.22 -1.76 -1.64
C TYR A 52 -14.05 -1.37 -0.41
N LYS A 53 -13.86 -0.16 0.14
CA LYS A 53 -14.79 0.45 1.10
C LYS A 53 -16.17 0.67 0.47
N LYS A 54 -16.24 1.25 -0.74
CA LYS A 54 -17.52 1.46 -1.46
C LYS A 54 -18.24 0.13 -1.73
N LYS A 55 -17.50 -0.94 -2.03
CA LYS A 55 -18.06 -2.29 -2.23
C LYS A 55 -18.39 -3.03 -0.93
N LYS A 56 -18.27 -2.41 0.26
CA LYS A 56 -18.49 -3.02 1.58
C LYS A 56 -17.66 -4.30 1.82
N VAL A 57 -16.53 -4.44 1.10
CA VAL A 57 -15.60 -5.56 1.28
C VAL A 57 -14.65 -5.28 2.45
N LEU A 58 -14.33 -4.00 2.64
CA LEU A 58 -13.48 -3.49 3.70
C LEU A 58 -14.29 -2.71 4.73
N ALA A 59 -13.86 -2.74 5.99
CA ALA A 59 -14.45 -1.94 7.04
C ALA A 59 -14.29 -0.43 6.74
N ALA A 60 -15.32 0.36 7.07
CA ALA A 60 -15.38 1.78 6.72
C ALA A 60 -14.29 2.61 7.43
N ASP A 61 -13.90 2.17 8.62
CA ASP A 61 -12.86 2.71 9.51
C ASP A 61 -11.43 2.33 9.09
N PHE A 62 -11.26 1.39 8.15
CA PHE A 62 -9.93 0.93 7.75
C PHE A 62 -9.06 2.10 7.24
N LYS A 63 -7.89 2.30 7.86
CA LYS A 63 -6.92 3.33 7.46
C LYS A 63 -5.62 2.66 7.02
N TYR A 64 -5.08 3.14 5.90
CA TYR A 64 -3.75 2.76 5.46
C TYR A 64 -2.72 3.44 6.35
N ASP A 65 -1.88 2.64 6.99
CA ASP A 65 -0.77 3.10 7.81
C ASP A 65 0.49 2.32 7.38
N PRO A 66 1.46 2.98 6.72
CA PRO A 66 2.68 2.35 6.23
C PRO A 66 3.45 1.60 7.33
N GLU A 67 3.50 2.15 8.55
CA GLU A 67 4.25 1.59 9.67
C GLU A 67 3.59 0.31 10.20
N LYS A 68 2.26 0.35 10.38
CA LYS A 68 1.51 -0.84 10.80
C LYS A 68 1.61 -1.96 9.76
N ILE A 69 1.63 -1.61 8.48
CA ILE A 69 1.66 -2.62 7.42
C ILE A 69 3.05 -3.23 7.26
N ARG A 70 4.12 -2.48 7.56
CA ARG A 70 5.48 -3.05 7.63
C ARG A 70 5.51 -4.28 8.54
N THR A 71 4.86 -4.20 9.70
CA THR A 71 4.76 -5.29 10.68
C THR A 71 3.89 -6.46 10.17
N LEU A 72 2.82 -6.16 9.42
CA LEU A 72 1.93 -7.18 8.86
C LEU A 72 2.53 -7.95 7.68
N VAL A 73 3.43 -7.32 6.92
CA VAL A 73 4.05 -7.89 5.71
C VAL A 73 5.42 -8.50 5.98
N ALA A 74 6.12 -8.08 7.02
CA ALA A 74 7.44 -8.62 7.41
C ALA A 74 7.37 -9.99 8.11
N ARG A 75 6.20 -10.62 8.19
CA ARG A 75 5.99 -11.97 8.73
C ARG A 75 6.18 -13.03 7.65
#